data_AF-A0A9D5HY78-F1
#
_entry.id   AF-A0A9D5HY78-F1
#
_cell.length_a   1.000
_cell.length_b   1.000
_cell.length_c   1.000
_cell.angle_alpha   90.00
_cell.angle_beta   90.00
_cell.angle_gamma   90.00
#
_symmetry.space_group_name_H-M   'P 1'
#
loop_
_entity.id
_entity.type
_entity.pdbx_description
1 polymer ?
#
loop_
_entity_poly.entity_id
_entity_poly.type
_entity_poly.pdbx_seq_one_letter_code
_entity_poly.pdbx_strand_id
1 'polypeptide(L)'
;MKETRLPFIDHHGLSSLNVGVLRYTWEQNLDEVILYLTAENVYGNAGKTPRILKEDLSVKMMCNRLTIQNKATGSQILDDLLFDKIDTSESLWYIENDELVLQLSKMRKGLVWSSVTKSNDGSTNPMDIVSFPHPLSARCSLTQNTPGKHEKADDARKVPKRGKLARICHRPAV
;
A
#
# COMPACT_ATOMS: atom_id res chain seq x y z
N MET A 1 8.46 -7.18 20.18
CA MET A 1 7.87 -8.14 19.20
C MET A 1 8.80 -8.18 17.99
N LYS A 2 8.40 -8.69 16.81
CA LYS A 2 9.08 -8.32 15.56
C LYS A 2 8.30 -7.16 14.94
N GLU A 3 8.83 -5.95 15.03
CA GLU A 3 8.33 -4.82 14.25
C GLU A 3 8.53 -5.12 12.76
N THR A 4 7.48 -4.94 11.97
CA THR A 4 7.44 -5.32 10.55
C THR A 4 7.47 -4.06 9.70
N ARG A 5 8.64 -3.42 9.66
CA ARG A 5 8.89 -2.29 8.76
C ARG A 5 8.78 -2.75 7.30
N LEU A 6 7.94 -2.07 6.52
CA LEU A 6 7.70 -2.31 5.11
C LEU A 6 8.73 -1.51 4.26
N PRO A 7 9.40 -2.12 3.28
CA PRO A 7 10.34 -1.41 2.40
C PRO A 7 9.59 -0.67 1.28
N PHE A 8 9.93 0.60 1.05
CA PHE A 8 9.53 1.32 -0.17
C PHE A 8 10.68 1.31 -1.18
N ILE A 9 10.43 0.70 -2.34
CA ILE A 9 11.41 0.49 -3.40
C ILE A 9 11.01 1.31 -4.62
N ASP A 10 11.93 2.14 -5.11
CA ASP A 10 11.77 2.96 -6.31
C ASP A 10 12.36 2.25 -7.53
N HIS A 11 11.53 2.03 -8.53
CA HIS A 11 11.89 1.33 -9.77
C HIS A 11 12.18 2.28 -10.94
N HIS A 12 12.11 3.60 -10.75
CA HIS A 12 12.39 4.60 -11.81
C HIS A 12 13.87 5.00 -11.90
N GLY A 13 14.76 4.33 -11.15
CA GLY A 13 16.21 4.50 -11.24
C GLY A 13 16.74 4.14 -12.64
N LEU A 14 17.52 5.05 -13.23
CA LEU A 14 18.01 4.98 -14.62
C LEU A 14 19.16 3.96 -14.85
N SER A 15 19.25 2.92 -14.02
CA SER A 15 20.21 1.83 -14.18
C SER A 15 19.75 0.82 -15.22
N SER A 16 20.64 0.46 -16.15
CA SER A 16 20.36 -0.56 -17.20
C SER A 16 20.24 -2.00 -16.67
N LEU A 17 20.30 -2.19 -15.36
CA LEU A 17 19.81 -3.37 -14.64
C LEU A 17 18.57 -2.96 -13.85
N ASN A 18 17.51 -3.77 -13.89
CA ASN A 18 16.25 -3.55 -13.17
C ASN A 18 16.39 -3.79 -11.65
N VAL A 19 17.27 -3.05 -10.98
CA VAL A 19 17.49 -3.09 -9.53
C VAL A 19 16.74 -1.92 -8.90
N GLY A 20 15.62 -2.22 -8.25
CA GLY A 20 14.87 -1.22 -7.50
C GLY A 20 15.68 -0.70 -6.30
N VAL A 21 15.64 0.60 -6.05
CA VAL A 21 16.39 1.27 -4.98
C VAL A 21 15.50 1.40 -3.75
N LEU A 22 15.90 0.81 -2.62
CA LEU A 22 15.26 1.06 -1.32
C LEU A 22 15.42 2.55 -0.97
N ARG A 23 14.31 3.29 -0.81
CA ARG A 23 14.32 4.72 -0.50
C ARG A 23 14.13 5.00 0.99
N TYR A 24 13.32 4.18 1.65
CA TYR A 24 13.01 4.22 3.07
C TYR A 24 12.35 2.89 3.48
N THR A 25 12.31 2.61 4.79
CA THR A 25 11.35 1.65 5.35
C THR A 25 10.31 2.39 6.19
N TRP A 26 9.13 1.83 6.39
CA TRP A 26 8.05 2.49 7.12
C TRP A 26 7.14 1.51 7.85
N GLU A 27 6.44 1.99 8.86
CA GLU A 27 5.38 1.26 9.54
C GLU A 27 4.26 2.21 9.96
N GLN A 28 3.18 1.66 10.54
CA GLN A 28 2.05 2.48 11.00
C GLN A 28 1.34 1.84 12.17
N ASN A 29 0.80 2.69 13.03
CA ASN A 29 -0.23 2.35 14.01
C ASN A 29 -1.58 2.89 13.53
N LEU A 30 -2.63 2.79 14.35
CA LEU A 30 -3.93 3.39 14.03
C LEU A 30 -3.82 4.92 13.90
N ASP A 31 -2.92 5.54 14.66
CA ASP A 31 -2.88 6.98 14.89
C ASP A 31 -1.76 7.71 14.12
N GLU A 32 -0.77 6.97 13.62
CA GLU A 32 0.51 7.49 13.12
C GLU A 32 1.08 6.64 11.98
N VAL A 33 1.99 7.24 11.20
CA VAL A 33 2.88 6.57 10.24
C VAL A 33 4.32 6.95 10.59
N ILE A 34 5.22 5.98 10.65
CA ILE A 34 6.64 6.20 11.00
C ILE A 34 7.51 5.81 9.80
N LEU A 35 8.40 6.69 9.38
CA LEU A 35 9.38 6.46 8.31
C LEU A 35 10.79 6.36 8.91
N TYR A 36 11.61 5.50 8.33
CA TYR A 36 13.01 5.29 8.67
C TYR A 36 13.88 5.39 7.41
N LEU A 37 14.88 6.27 7.43
CA LEU A 37 15.86 6.45 6.36
C LEU A 37 17.27 6.25 6.91
N THR A 38 18.04 5.33 6.34
CA THR A 38 19.43 5.07 6.72
C THR A 38 20.37 6.14 6.14
N ALA A 39 21.63 6.16 6.61
CA ALA A 39 22.67 6.98 5.99
C ALA A 39 22.84 6.71 4.47
N GLU A 40 22.64 5.46 4.02
CA GLU A 40 22.65 5.11 2.59
C GLU A 40 21.48 5.76 1.84
N ASN A 41 20.28 5.83 2.44
CA ASN A 41 19.14 6.53 1.83
C ASN A 41 19.35 8.06 1.76
N VAL A 42 20.12 8.63 2.71
CA VAL A 42 20.34 10.08 2.84
C VAL A 42 21.52 10.60 2.02
N TYR A 43 22.62 9.84 1.91
CA TYR A 43 23.85 10.25 1.20
C TYR A 43 24.16 9.42 -0.05
N GLY A 44 23.50 8.27 -0.25
CA GLY A 44 23.87 7.28 -1.28
C GLY A 44 25.26 6.69 -1.05
N ASN A 45 25.79 6.01 -2.08
CA ASN A 45 27.14 5.43 -2.09
C ASN A 45 28.28 6.48 -2.18
N ALA A 46 28.06 7.73 -1.73
CA ALA A 46 28.95 8.86 -1.91
C ALA A 46 30.19 8.87 -0.99
N GLY A 47 30.49 7.78 -0.29
CA GLY A 47 31.66 7.63 0.59
C GLY A 47 31.70 8.57 1.81
N LYS A 48 30.58 9.24 2.13
CA LYS A 48 30.46 10.09 3.31
C LYS A 48 30.33 9.27 4.60
N THR A 49 30.47 9.95 5.74
CA THR A 49 30.38 9.38 7.09
C THR A 49 29.14 8.51 7.28
N PRO A 50 29.23 7.39 8.03
CA PRO A 50 28.12 6.44 8.24
C PRO A 50 26.98 6.99 9.11
N ARG A 51 27.01 8.29 9.44
CA ARG A 51 26.20 8.94 10.45
C ARG A 51 25.49 10.14 9.84
N ILE A 52 24.16 10.19 10.01
CA ILE A 52 23.33 11.31 9.57
C ILE A 52 23.56 12.52 10.46
N LEU A 53 23.85 13.67 9.85
CA LEU A 53 24.03 14.94 10.54
C LEU A 53 22.78 15.82 10.40
N LYS A 54 22.28 16.36 11.52
CA LYS A 54 21.11 17.25 11.53
C LYS A 54 21.32 18.51 10.67
N GLU A 55 22.56 19.01 10.63
CA GLU A 55 22.95 20.16 9.82
C GLU A 55 22.94 19.91 8.31
N ASP A 56 23.05 18.65 7.86
CA ASP A 56 22.92 18.29 6.44
C ASP A 56 21.45 18.23 5.98
N LEU A 57 20.50 18.02 6.89
CA LEU A 57 19.10 17.78 6.56
C LEU A 57 18.25 19.05 6.40
N SER A 58 17.35 19.03 5.41
CA SER A 58 16.20 19.91 5.30
C SER A 58 14.94 19.04 5.23
N VAL A 59 14.14 19.03 6.29
CA VAL A 59 12.89 18.26 6.38
C VAL A 59 11.74 19.25 6.50
N LYS A 60 10.79 19.19 5.57
CA LYS A 60 9.58 20.02 5.55
C LYS A 60 8.34 19.14 5.48
N MET A 61 7.61 19.09 6.58
CA MET A 61 6.29 18.48 6.67
C MET A 61 5.22 19.52 6.30
N MET A 62 4.31 19.14 5.42
CA MET A 62 3.08 19.88 5.13
C MET A 62 1.91 18.91 5.24
N CYS A 63 0.71 19.40 5.55
CA CYS A 63 -0.48 18.59 5.84
C CYS A 63 -0.76 17.46 4.82
N ASN A 64 -0.35 17.61 3.56
CA ASN A 64 -0.50 16.59 2.51
C ASN A 64 0.78 16.29 1.70
N ARG A 65 1.96 16.75 2.13
CA ARG A 65 3.23 16.59 1.37
C ARG A 65 4.43 16.51 2.31
N LEU A 66 5.39 15.64 1.98
CA LEU A 66 6.64 15.51 2.72
C LEU A 66 7.85 15.76 1.80
N THR A 67 8.62 16.79 2.12
CA THR A 67 9.88 17.11 1.43
C THR A 67 11.08 16.82 2.33
N ILE A 68 12.04 16.03 1.84
CA ILE A 68 13.31 15.74 2.49
C ILE A 68 14.44 16.02 1.50
N GLN A 69 15.40 16.85 1.87
CA GLN A 69 16.57 17.20 1.04
C GLN A 69 17.86 17.13 1.87
N ASN A 70 18.92 16.59 1.26
CA ASN A 70 20.28 16.68 1.78
C ASN A 70 20.95 17.95 1.22
N LYS A 71 21.22 18.93 2.09
CA LYS A 71 21.84 20.21 1.74
C LYS A 71 23.33 20.05 1.43
N ALA A 72 23.99 19.03 1.99
CA ALA A 72 25.43 18.81 1.83
C ALA A 72 25.81 17.95 0.60
N THR A 73 24.82 17.51 -0.16
CA THR A 73 24.94 16.99 -1.53
C THR A 73 24.08 17.78 -2.53
N GLY A 74 23.14 18.61 -2.04
CA GLY A 74 22.08 19.24 -2.81
C GLY A 74 20.91 18.31 -3.16
N SER A 75 21.04 17.00 -2.96
CA SER A 75 20.11 16.00 -3.49
C SER A 75 18.76 15.97 -2.76
N GLN A 76 17.68 16.00 -3.54
CA GLN A 76 16.33 15.79 -3.04
C GLN A 76 16.12 14.29 -2.78
N ILE A 77 15.82 13.94 -1.52
CA ILE A 77 15.61 12.54 -1.10
C ILE A 77 14.16 12.14 -1.33
N LEU A 78 13.20 13.01 -0.98
CA LEU A 78 11.76 12.78 -1.10
C LEU A 78 11.05 14.14 -1.35
N ASP A 79 9.98 14.18 -2.15
CA ASP A 79 9.17 15.41 -2.33
C ASP A 79 7.71 15.11 -2.70
N ASP A 80 7.14 14.09 -2.06
CA ASP A 80 5.93 13.42 -2.54
C ASP A 80 4.67 13.88 -1.79
N LEU A 81 3.52 13.73 -2.44
CA LEU A 81 2.22 13.85 -1.79
C LEU A 81 2.00 12.66 -0.85
N LEU A 82 1.52 12.91 0.36
CA LEU A 82 1.18 11.87 1.33
C LEU A 82 -0.15 11.19 0.99
N PHE A 83 -0.31 9.92 1.38
CA PHE A 83 -1.50 9.11 1.13
C PHE A 83 -2.78 9.74 1.69
N ASP A 84 -2.76 10.21 2.94
CA ASP A 84 -3.80 11.06 3.52
C ASP A 84 -3.17 12.22 4.32
N LYS A 85 -4.00 13.05 4.95
CA LYS A 85 -3.57 14.22 5.71
C LYS A 85 -2.91 13.87 7.05
N ILE A 86 -1.86 14.62 7.37
CA ILE A 86 -1.15 14.59 8.65
C ILE A 86 -1.39 15.87 9.44
N ASP A 87 -1.35 15.78 10.77
CA ASP A 87 -1.29 16.94 11.65
C ASP A 87 0.19 17.38 11.80
N THR A 88 0.52 18.55 11.27
CA THR A 88 1.90 19.07 11.29
C THR A 88 2.32 19.70 12.61
N SER A 89 1.43 19.76 13.62
CA SER A 89 1.75 20.21 14.97
C SER A 89 2.09 19.06 15.91
N GLU A 90 1.51 17.87 15.68
CA GLU A 90 1.87 16.62 16.36
C GLU A 90 3.02 15.85 15.66
N SER A 91 3.20 16.03 14.35
CA SER A 91 4.24 15.32 13.58
C SER A 91 5.65 15.87 13.87
N LEU A 92 6.64 14.98 13.99
CA LEU A 92 8.02 15.31 14.36
C LEU A 92 9.05 14.44 13.64
N TRP A 93 10.31 14.89 13.61
CA TRP A 93 11.44 14.11 13.09
C TRP A 93 12.68 14.26 13.97
N TYR A 94 13.49 13.22 13.99
CA TYR A 94 14.72 13.15 14.77
C TYR A 94 15.72 12.18 14.12
N ILE A 95 16.90 12.04 14.73
CA ILE A 95 17.94 11.09 14.31
C ILE A 95 18.21 10.18 15.51
N GLU A 96 18.08 8.87 15.31
CA GLU A 96 18.28 7.84 16.34
C GLU A 96 18.96 6.63 15.70
N ASN A 97 19.97 6.07 16.37
CA ASN A 97 20.76 4.93 15.88
C ASN A 97 21.31 5.12 14.45
N ASP A 98 21.62 6.37 14.10
CA ASP A 98 22.06 6.85 12.79
C ASP A 98 21.06 6.61 11.63
N GLU A 99 19.79 6.33 11.96
CA GLU A 99 18.62 6.48 11.08
C GLU A 99 17.96 7.86 11.27
N LEU A 100 17.43 8.45 10.21
CA LEU A 100 16.49 9.57 10.24
C LEU A 100 15.08 9.02 10.40
N VAL A 101 14.43 9.35 11.52
CA VAL A 101 13.08 8.92 11.87
C VAL A 101 12.10 10.08 11.65
N LEU A 102 10.97 9.82 11.01
CA LEU A 102 9.87 10.78 10.88
C LEU A 102 8.56 10.15 11.37
N GLN A 103 8.01 10.71 12.45
CA GLN A 103 6.74 10.31 13.06
C GLN A 103 5.65 11.26 12.57
N LEU A 104 4.72 10.75 11.77
CA LEU A 104 3.66 11.51 11.13
C LEU A 104 2.31 11.19 11.79
N SER A 105 1.75 12.14 12.54
CA SER A 105 0.44 11.98 13.15
C SER A 105 -0.66 12.04 12.07
N LYS A 106 -1.48 10.99 11.96
CA LYS A 106 -2.60 10.94 11.01
C LYS A 106 -3.73 11.87 11.49
N MET A 107 -4.23 12.77 10.65
CA MET A 107 -5.45 13.53 10.99
C MET A 107 -6.67 12.61 11.12
N ARG A 108 -6.70 11.53 10.32
CA ARG A 108 -7.76 10.51 10.34
C ARG A 108 -7.25 9.23 11.02
N LYS A 109 -7.32 9.26 12.35
CA LYS A 109 -7.04 8.12 13.24
C LYS A 109 -7.87 6.89 12.84
N GLY A 110 -7.31 5.69 12.98
CA GLY A 110 -7.91 4.42 12.56
C GLY A 110 -7.81 4.10 11.06
N LEU A 111 -7.36 5.03 10.21
CA LEU A 111 -7.13 4.74 8.79
C LEU A 111 -5.83 3.95 8.59
N VAL A 112 -5.95 2.75 8.02
CA VAL A 112 -4.79 2.02 7.46
C VAL A 112 -4.41 2.67 6.12
N TRP A 113 -3.17 3.13 6.01
CA TRP A 113 -2.60 3.62 4.75
C TRP A 113 -2.05 2.41 3.96
N SER A 114 -2.21 2.35 2.64
CA SER A 114 -1.53 1.31 1.84
C SER A 114 -0.05 1.64 1.61
N SER A 115 0.25 2.92 1.43
CA SER A 115 1.59 3.46 1.18
C SER A 115 1.77 4.76 1.97
N VAL A 116 3.00 5.21 2.19
CA VAL A 116 3.25 6.54 2.79
C VAL A 116 2.89 7.65 1.80
N THR A 117 3.31 7.49 0.55
CA THR A 117 3.17 8.48 -0.52
C THR A 117 2.15 8.03 -1.56
N LYS A 118 1.57 9.00 -2.29
CA LYS A 118 0.79 8.76 -3.50
C LYS A 118 1.76 8.62 -4.67
N SER A 119 1.67 7.52 -5.40
CA SER A 119 2.40 7.36 -6.65
C SER A 119 1.84 8.28 -7.75
N ASN A 120 2.72 8.81 -8.59
CA ASN A 120 2.36 9.77 -9.64
C ASN A 120 1.59 9.12 -10.82
N ASP A 121 1.58 7.80 -10.93
CA ASP A 121 0.91 7.00 -11.96
C ASP A 121 -0.34 6.26 -11.44
N GLY A 122 -0.61 6.30 -10.13
CA GLY A 122 -1.67 5.53 -9.48
C GLY A 122 -1.32 4.06 -9.19
N SER A 123 -0.09 3.63 -9.44
CA SER A 123 0.40 2.29 -9.09
C SER A 123 0.78 2.24 -7.61
N THR A 124 -0.02 1.59 -6.77
CA THR A 124 0.46 1.14 -5.44
C THR A 124 1.45 -0.01 -5.65
N ASN A 125 2.54 -0.08 -4.87
CA ASN A 125 3.49 -1.18 -5.05
C ASN A 125 2.76 -2.51 -4.78
N PRO A 126 2.99 -3.58 -5.56
CA PRO A 126 2.28 -4.85 -5.35
C PRO A 126 2.58 -5.51 -3.99
N MET A 127 3.60 -5.04 -3.26
CA MET A 127 3.94 -5.45 -1.90
C MET A 127 3.16 -4.68 -0.81
N ASP A 128 2.51 -3.55 -1.15
CA ASP A 128 1.74 -2.70 -0.22
C ASP A 128 0.40 -3.37 0.23
N ILE A 129 0.03 -4.50 -0.39
CA ILE A 129 -1.26 -5.20 -0.18
C ILE A 129 -1.10 -6.50 0.62
N VAL A 130 -0.15 -6.55 1.56
CA VAL A 130 -0.15 -7.59 2.61
C VAL A 130 -1.19 -7.20 3.66
N SER A 131 -2.42 -7.63 3.39
CA SER A 131 -3.62 -7.27 4.15
C SER A 131 -3.48 -7.53 5.66
N PHE A 132 -3.68 -6.50 6.48
CA PHE A 132 -4.03 -6.70 7.89
C PHE A 132 -5.45 -7.29 7.96
N PRO A 133 -5.62 -8.58 8.35
CA PRO A 133 -6.94 -9.18 8.40
C PRO A 133 -7.74 -8.51 9.52
N HIS A 134 -8.88 -7.90 9.19
CA HIS A 134 -9.75 -7.28 10.20
C HIS A 134 -10.25 -8.36 11.20
N PRO A 135 -9.88 -8.31 12.49
CA PRO A 135 -10.66 -9.00 13.50
C PRO A 135 -11.99 -8.25 13.68
N LEU A 136 -13.10 -8.97 13.85
CA LEU A 136 -14.50 -8.51 13.99
C LEU A 136 -15.41 -8.52 12.73
N SER A 137 -15.53 -9.69 12.09
CA SER A 137 -16.82 -10.08 11.47
C SER A 137 -17.07 -11.59 11.54
N ALA A 138 -16.93 -12.18 12.74
CA ALA A 138 -17.38 -13.54 13.01
C ALA A 138 -18.93 -13.60 13.09
N ARG A 139 -19.62 -13.47 11.95
CA ARG A 139 -21.06 -13.73 11.86
C ARG A 139 -21.30 -15.23 11.96
N CYS A 140 -21.59 -15.70 13.17
CA CYS A 140 -22.03 -17.07 13.41
C CYS A 140 -23.38 -17.34 12.73
N SER A 141 -23.36 -17.88 11.50
CA SER A 141 -24.51 -18.58 10.94
C SER A 141 -24.58 -19.99 11.54
N LEU A 142 -25.33 -20.15 12.63
CA LEU A 142 -25.59 -21.49 13.19
C LEU A 142 -26.30 -22.35 12.14
N THR A 143 -25.82 -23.57 11.96
CA THR A 143 -26.58 -24.62 11.29
C THR A 143 -27.73 -25.07 12.16
N GLN A 144 -28.92 -25.25 11.57
CA GLN A 144 -29.98 -26.05 12.15
C GLN A 144 -30.49 -27.05 11.11
N ASN A 145 -30.34 -28.34 11.44
CA ASN A 145 -30.91 -29.45 10.67
C ASN A 145 -32.31 -29.77 11.20
N THR A 146 -33.27 -30.01 10.31
CA THR A 146 -34.49 -30.77 10.64
C THR A 146 -34.89 -31.67 9.47
N PRO A 147 -34.84 -33.01 9.61
CA PRO A 147 -35.39 -33.94 8.63
C PRO A 147 -36.90 -34.13 8.83
N GLY A 148 -37.69 -34.00 7.75
CA GLY A 148 -39.12 -34.30 7.69
C GLY A 148 -39.42 -35.35 6.60
N LYS A 149 -40.52 -36.10 6.75
CA LYS A 149 -40.79 -37.34 5.99
C LYS A 149 -42.22 -37.35 5.41
N HIS A 150 -42.42 -38.11 4.30
CA HIS A 150 -43.71 -38.53 3.73
C HIS A 150 -44.56 -37.41 3.05
N GLU A 151 -45.44 -37.64 2.04
CA GLU A 151 -45.78 -38.84 1.24
C GLU A 151 -46.73 -38.52 0.04
N LYS A 152 -46.52 -39.14 -1.15
CA LYS A 152 -47.43 -39.23 -2.35
C LYS A 152 -47.86 -37.88 -3.01
N ALA A 153 -48.61 -37.80 -4.14
CA ALA A 153 -48.63 -38.44 -5.48
C ALA A 153 -49.67 -37.67 -6.36
N ASP A 154 -49.96 -37.85 -7.68
CA ASP A 154 -49.45 -38.68 -8.79
C ASP A 154 -49.88 -38.10 -10.18
N ASP A 155 -49.52 -38.78 -11.29
CA ASP A 155 -50.12 -38.76 -12.65
C ASP A 155 -49.97 -37.51 -13.59
N ALA A 156 -50.40 -37.72 -14.85
CA ALA A 156 -50.70 -36.81 -15.98
C ALA A 156 -49.59 -36.55 -17.03
N ARG A 157 -49.58 -37.39 -18.07
CA ARG A 157 -48.70 -37.30 -19.27
C ARG A 157 -49.11 -36.19 -20.26
N LYS A 158 -48.13 -35.59 -20.97
CA LYS A 158 -48.25 -35.28 -22.42
C LYS A 158 -46.88 -35.07 -23.10
N VAL A 159 -46.82 -35.34 -24.41
CA VAL A 159 -45.59 -35.36 -25.25
C VAL A 159 -45.85 -34.58 -26.57
N PRO A 160 -44.91 -34.46 -27.53
CA PRO A 160 -44.23 -33.20 -27.84
C PRO A 160 -44.69 -32.53 -29.17
N LYS A 161 -44.09 -31.37 -29.52
CA LYS A 161 -44.07 -30.84 -30.90
C LYS A 161 -42.65 -30.44 -31.34
N ARG A 162 -42.45 -30.38 -32.66
CA ARG A 162 -41.14 -30.40 -33.36
C ARG A 162 -40.76 -29.05 -33.99
N GLY A 163 -39.47 -28.86 -34.25
CA GLY A 163 -38.92 -27.93 -35.26
C GLY A 163 -38.10 -26.77 -34.66
N LYS A 164 -37.02 -26.28 -35.28
CA LYS A 164 -36.34 -26.66 -36.56
C LYS A 164 -34.82 -26.44 -36.45
N LEU A 165 -34.03 -27.10 -37.31
CA LEU A 165 -32.61 -26.81 -37.54
C LEU A 165 -32.42 -25.80 -38.69
N ALA A 166 -31.47 -24.87 -38.53
CA ALA A 166 -30.54 -24.28 -39.53
C ALA A 166 -29.57 -23.34 -38.76
N ARG A 167 -28.23 -23.25 -38.96
CA ARG A 167 -27.41 -23.04 -40.19
C ARG A 167 -27.68 -21.66 -40.84
N ILE A 168 -26.68 -20.84 -41.24
CA ILE A 168 -25.21 -20.93 -41.19
C ILE A 168 -24.58 -19.50 -41.27
N CYS A 169 -23.24 -19.40 -41.29
CA CYS A 169 -22.37 -18.23 -41.55
C CYS A 169 -22.77 -17.35 -42.80
N HIS A 170 -22.24 -16.15 -43.09
CA HIS A 170 -20.87 -15.61 -42.98
C HIS A 170 -20.77 -14.05 -43.00
N ARG A 171 -19.55 -13.51 -42.76
CA ARG A 171 -19.03 -12.17 -43.18
C ARG A 171 -19.04 -12.01 -44.73
N PRO A 172 -19.03 -10.81 -45.36
CA PRO A 172 -18.06 -9.68 -45.19
C PRO A 172 -18.73 -8.39 -44.66
N ALA A 173 -18.05 -7.35 -44.15
CA ALA A 173 -16.76 -6.69 -44.45
C ALA A 173 -16.81 -5.69 -45.62
N VAL A 174 -16.54 -4.42 -45.27
CA VAL A 174 -16.18 -3.25 -46.10
C VAL A 174 -15.08 -2.53 -45.33
#